data_AF-A0A1X0P2V0-F1
#
_entry.id   AF-A0A1X0P2V0-F1
#
_cell.length_a   1.000
_cell.length_b   1.000
_cell.length_c   1.000
_cell.angle_alpha   90.00
_cell.angle_beta   90.00
_cell.angle_gamma   90.00
#
_symmetry.space_group_name_H-M   'P 1'
#
loop_
_entity.id
_entity.type
_entity.pdbx_description
1 polymer ?
#
loop_
_entity_poly.entity_id
_entity_poly.type
_entity_poly.pdbx_seq_one_letter_code
_entity_poly.pdbx_strand_id
1 'polypeptide(L)'
;MEYKSSSRRPEGLFCIGTDPTDLYSSADYVLPEVLAFCLLKEPNNSDQAISMAERLLQNYKGQWRELTATLREKYGRLPEHLLKQAQILLNKRRTNLSPWNDGQHAPPSSMALIEMDVFSPTAMRNSITARMQRQRALDDATWSEVHREAKEVLASLKETQQRVIMQEAEIARLTDELAREKSRMEEEERNQKIVMGEIAETVSQLQLELMRLRSSLPNGEGNIETLSEIEYQRHLLRAQWREEADLIQVFQRVLLQHITLYPLSPLREEAHHIDKELCQLLNDPQV
;
A
#
# COMPACT_ATOMS: atom_id res chain seq x y z
N MET A 1 -45.66 13.92 18.20
CA MET A 1 -46.21 14.69 17.07
C MET A 1 -45.13 14.84 16.04
N GLU A 2 -45.36 14.23 14.88
CA GLU A 2 -44.63 14.44 13.64
C GLU A 2 -44.72 15.92 13.21
N TYR A 3 -43.72 16.42 12.49
CA TYR A 3 -43.88 16.78 11.06
C TYR A 3 -42.52 17.03 10.40
N LYS A 4 -42.35 16.36 9.27
CA LYS A 4 -41.33 16.54 8.22
C LYS A 4 -41.39 17.96 7.63
N SER A 5 -40.26 18.41 7.07
CA SER A 5 -40.06 19.24 5.84
C SER A 5 -38.71 19.98 5.99
N SER A 6 -37.83 20.21 5.03
CA SER A 6 -37.88 20.19 3.57
C SER A 6 -36.44 20.18 3.05
N SER A 7 -36.03 19.19 2.26
CA SER A 7 -35.64 19.33 0.84
C SER A 7 -35.21 20.74 0.40
N ARG A 8 -33.90 20.93 0.14
CA ARG A 8 -33.39 21.79 -0.94
C ARG A 8 -32.10 21.20 -1.53
N ARG A 9 -32.23 20.61 -2.71
CA ARG A 9 -31.15 20.55 -3.70
C ARG A 9 -30.75 21.97 -4.11
N PRO A 10 -29.55 22.16 -4.65
CA PRO A 10 -29.35 23.10 -5.74
C PRO A 10 -28.97 22.31 -6.99
N GLU A 11 -29.95 22.00 -7.82
CA GLU A 11 -29.75 21.93 -9.27
C GLU A 11 -30.13 23.30 -9.81
N GLY A 12 -29.26 23.91 -10.61
CA GLY A 12 -29.68 25.02 -11.45
C GLY A 12 -28.57 25.95 -11.92
N LEU A 13 -28.12 25.69 -13.16
CA LEU A 13 -27.76 26.68 -14.16
C LEU A 13 -26.50 27.54 -13.92
N PHE A 14 -25.40 27.11 -14.54
CA PHE A 14 -24.71 27.98 -15.50
C PHE A 14 -24.50 27.22 -16.80
N CYS A 15 -25.44 27.42 -17.74
CA CYS A 15 -25.22 27.22 -19.17
C CYS A 15 -24.94 28.57 -19.79
N ILE A 16 -23.67 28.83 -20.13
CA ILE A 16 -23.23 29.65 -21.26
C ILE A 16 -21.91 28.96 -21.66
N GLY A 17 -21.79 28.18 -22.74
CA GLY A 17 -22.41 28.34 -24.05
C GLY A 17 -21.32 28.78 -25.01
N THR A 18 -20.49 27.84 -25.47
CA THR A 18 -19.94 27.76 -26.84
C THR A 18 -19.33 26.37 -27.00
N ASP A 19 -20.07 25.48 -27.66
CA ASP A 19 -19.48 24.30 -28.29
C ASP A 19 -18.40 24.74 -29.28
N PRO A 20 -17.28 24.02 -29.31
CA PRO A 20 -16.78 23.58 -30.57
C PRO A 20 -16.74 22.05 -30.55
N THR A 21 -17.64 21.50 -31.34
CA THR A 21 -17.43 20.29 -32.15
C THR A 21 -17.34 18.94 -31.43
N ASP A 22 -18.32 18.11 -31.77
CA ASP A 22 -18.37 16.64 -31.77
C ASP A 22 -17.21 15.93 -32.51
N LEU A 23 -15.98 16.42 -32.40
CA LEU A 23 -14.79 15.83 -33.03
C LEU A 23 -14.08 14.80 -32.13
N TYR A 24 -14.52 14.63 -30.87
CA TYR A 24 -13.89 13.76 -29.87
C TYR A 24 -14.64 12.45 -29.62
N SER A 25 -15.18 11.82 -30.68
CA SER A 25 -15.88 10.53 -30.58
C SER A 25 -15.23 9.43 -31.43
N SER A 26 -13.92 9.50 -31.66
CA SER A 26 -13.15 8.37 -32.18
C SER A 26 -12.08 7.95 -31.18
N ALA A 27 -11.94 6.64 -30.98
CA ALA A 27 -10.85 6.03 -30.21
C ALA A 27 -9.46 6.52 -30.68
N ASP A 28 -9.35 6.97 -31.93
CA ASP A 28 -8.14 7.51 -32.53
C ASP A 28 -7.62 8.79 -31.86
N TYR A 29 -8.48 9.60 -31.23
CA TYR A 29 -8.07 10.82 -30.54
C TYR A 29 -7.68 10.60 -29.07
N VAL A 30 -8.19 9.52 -28.46
CA VAL A 30 -7.98 9.20 -27.04
C VAL A 30 -6.80 8.23 -26.85
N LEU A 31 -6.50 7.43 -27.87
CA LEU A 31 -5.38 6.48 -27.88
C LEU A 31 -4.00 7.11 -27.61
N PRO A 32 -3.62 8.27 -28.18
CA PRO A 32 -2.33 8.89 -27.87
C PRO A 32 -2.21 9.33 -26.42
N GLU A 33 -3.32 9.78 -25.81
CA GLU A 33 -3.36 10.24 -24.43
C GLU A 33 -3.25 9.07 -23.45
N VAL A 34 -4.04 8.02 -23.66
CA VAL A 34 -3.98 6.78 -22.84
C VAL A 34 -2.62 6.10 -22.98
N LEU A 35 -2.04 6.07 -24.20
CA LEU A 35 -0.71 5.53 -24.43
C LEU A 35 0.38 6.32 -23.69
N ALA A 36 0.28 7.64 -23.65
CA ALA A 36 1.23 8.47 -22.90
C ALA A 36 1.14 8.22 -21.39
N PHE A 37 -0.05 7.93 -20.83
CA PHE A 37 -0.18 7.44 -19.44
C PHE A 37 0.44 6.05 -19.24
N CYS A 38 0.32 5.14 -20.21
CA CYS A 38 0.97 3.82 -20.12
C CYS A 38 2.50 3.93 -20.21
N LEU A 39 3.03 4.82 -21.05
CA LEU A 39 4.47 5.10 -21.15
C LEU A 39 5.04 5.77 -19.90
N LEU A 40 4.24 6.52 -19.15
CA LEU A 40 4.63 7.06 -17.84
C LEU A 40 4.90 5.94 -16.82
N LYS A 41 4.14 4.85 -16.90
CA LYS A 41 4.28 3.69 -16.00
C LYS A 41 5.42 2.76 -16.43
N GLU A 42 5.63 2.60 -17.74
CA GLU A 42 6.63 1.70 -18.32
C GLU A 42 7.37 2.36 -19.50
N PRO A 43 8.41 3.18 -19.25
CA PRO A 43 9.09 3.96 -20.30
C PRO A 43 9.93 3.12 -21.27
N ASN A 44 10.35 1.93 -20.86
CA ASN A 44 11.31 1.09 -21.60
C ASN A 44 10.67 0.02 -22.49
N ASN A 45 9.35 -0.16 -22.44
CA ASN A 45 8.68 -1.22 -23.20
C ASN A 45 7.48 -0.68 -24.00
N SER A 46 7.78 -0.10 -25.17
CA SER A 46 6.79 0.55 -26.03
C SER A 46 5.69 -0.39 -26.52
N ASP A 47 6.01 -1.65 -26.81
CA ASP A 47 5.03 -2.61 -27.36
C ASP A 47 4.04 -3.07 -26.28
N GLN A 48 4.53 -3.27 -25.05
CA GLN A 48 3.70 -3.57 -23.90
C GLN A 48 2.80 -2.39 -23.51
N ALA A 49 3.33 -1.17 -23.55
CA ALA A 49 2.56 0.05 -23.30
C ALA A 49 1.45 0.24 -24.33
N ILE A 50 1.71 -0.06 -25.61
CA ILE A 50 0.70 -0.04 -26.68
C ILE A 50 -0.39 -1.09 -26.45
N SER A 51 0.00 -2.35 -26.17
CA SER A 51 -0.97 -3.41 -25.90
C SER A 51 -1.84 -3.11 -24.67
N MET A 52 -1.24 -2.51 -23.63
CA MET A 52 -1.96 -2.10 -22.43
C MET A 52 -2.92 -0.93 -22.71
N ALA A 53 -2.50 0.06 -23.50
CA ALA A 53 -3.37 1.15 -23.93
C ALA A 53 -4.54 0.65 -24.79
N GLU A 54 -4.31 -0.28 -25.71
CA GLU A 54 -5.36 -0.90 -26.53
C GLU A 54 -6.32 -1.74 -25.70
N ARG A 55 -5.81 -2.48 -24.70
CA ARG A 55 -6.64 -3.26 -23.77
C ARG A 55 -7.49 -2.37 -22.88
N LEU A 56 -6.91 -1.29 -22.34
CA LEU A 56 -7.66 -0.29 -21.58
C LEU A 56 -8.73 0.36 -22.44
N LEU A 57 -8.43 0.61 -23.72
CA LEU A 57 -9.47 1.09 -24.61
C LEU A 57 -10.55 0.02 -24.82
N GLN A 58 -10.21 -1.22 -25.18
CA GLN A 58 -11.22 -2.25 -25.37
C GLN A 58 -12.13 -2.47 -24.15
N ASN A 59 -11.56 -2.41 -22.94
CA ASN A 59 -12.31 -2.59 -21.70
C ASN A 59 -13.27 -1.43 -21.38
N TYR A 60 -12.93 -0.20 -21.80
CA TYR A 60 -13.73 1.01 -21.52
C TYR A 60 -14.46 1.52 -22.76
N LYS A 61 -14.83 0.61 -23.67
CA LYS A 61 -15.47 0.95 -24.95
C LYS A 61 -16.79 1.73 -24.75
N GLY A 62 -16.77 3.02 -25.07
CA GLY A 62 -17.90 3.94 -24.92
C GLY A 62 -17.83 4.85 -23.69
N GLN A 63 -16.88 4.62 -22.77
CA GLN A 63 -16.65 5.42 -21.55
C GLN A 63 -15.27 6.11 -21.56
N TRP A 64 -14.85 6.55 -22.74
CA TRP A 64 -13.52 7.16 -22.98
C TRP A 64 -13.25 8.41 -22.13
N ARG A 65 -14.30 9.16 -21.82
CA ARG A 65 -14.23 10.38 -21.00
C ARG A 65 -13.97 10.07 -19.52
N GLU A 66 -14.57 9.00 -19.01
CA GLU A 66 -14.38 8.56 -17.61
C GLU A 66 -12.99 7.92 -17.43
N LEU A 67 -12.53 7.15 -18.41
CA LEU A 67 -11.17 6.60 -18.42
C LEU A 67 -10.11 7.71 -18.42
N THR A 68 -10.24 8.72 -19.28
CA THR A 68 -9.28 9.83 -19.33
C THR A 68 -9.35 10.70 -18.07
N ALA A 69 -10.54 10.92 -17.50
CA ALA A 69 -10.70 11.64 -16.24
C ALA A 69 -10.02 10.90 -15.07
N THR A 70 -10.27 9.60 -14.93
CA THR A 70 -9.66 8.76 -13.88
C THR A 70 -8.14 8.64 -14.03
N LEU A 71 -7.62 8.55 -15.26
CA LEU A 71 -6.19 8.55 -15.51
C LEU A 71 -5.53 9.90 -15.17
N ARG A 72 -6.18 11.03 -15.51
CA ARG A 72 -5.72 12.37 -15.10
C ARG A 72 -5.78 12.58 -13.59
N GLU A 73 -6.79 12.03 -12.92
CA GLU A 73 -6.90 12.08 -11.45
C GLU A 73 -5.80 11.26 -10.77
N LYS A 74 -5.48 10.08 -11.29
CA LYS A 74 -4.46 9.18 -10.71
C LYS A 74 -3.02 9.57 -11.00
N TYR A 75 -2.75 10.10 -12.19
CA TYR A 75 -1.38 10.35 -12.66
C TYR A 75 -1.07 11.84 -12.87
N GLY A 76 -2.03 12.73 -12.64
CA GLY A 76 -1.85 14.18 -12.73
C GLY A 76 -1.74 14.70 -14.17
N ARG A 77 -1.11 15.87 -14.34
CA ARG A 77 -0.90 16.49 -15.66
C ARG A 77 0.18 15.75 -16.44
N LEU A 78 -0.15 15.39 -17.68
CA LEU A 78 0.72 14.63 -18.55
C LEU A 78 1.86 15.49 -19.11
N PRO A 79 3.12 15.04 -19.05
CA PRO A 79 4.24 15.73 -19.70
C PRO A 79 4.11 15.74 -21.23
N GLU A 80 4.27 16.91 -21.85
CA GLU A 80 4.11 17.08 -23.31
C GLU A 80 5.06 16.25 -24.16
N HIS A 81 6.23 15.89 -23.63
CA HIS A 81 7.20 15.06 -24.33
C HIS A 81 6.71 13.61 -24.51
N LEU A 82 5.93 13.08 -23.55
CA LEU A 82 5.35 11.74 -23.62
C LEU A 82 4.18 11.67 -24.61
N LEU A 83 3.40 12.75 -24.74
CA LEU A 83 2.37 12.86 -25.77
C LEU A 83 2.96 12.83 -27.18
N LYS A 84 4.04 13.60 -27.40
CA LYS A 84 4.76 13.59 -28.68
C LYS A 84 5.37 12.22 -28.97
N GLN A 85 5.94 11.56 -27.96
CA GLN A 85 6.47 10.21 -28.09
C GLN A 85 5.39 9.17 -28.42
N ALA A 86 4.24 9.23 -27.76
CA ALA A 86 3.09 8.37 -28.05
C ALA A 86 2.56 8.55 -29.49
N GLN A 87 2.47 9.80 -29.96
CA GLN A 87 2.09 10.09 -31.35
C GLN A 87 3.10 9.54 -32.37
N ILE A 88 4.41 9.68 -32.11
CA ILE A 88 5.46 9.13 -32.97
C ILE A 88 5.36 7.60 -33.05
N LEU A 89 5.11 6.92 -31.92
CA LEU A 89 4.95 5.46 -31.89
C LEU A 89 3.71 4.99 -32.66
N LEU A 90 2.58 5.69 -32.51
CA LEU A 90 1.36 5.38 -33.25
C LEU A 90 1.51 5.61 -34.75
N ASN A 91 2.20 6.69 -35.14
CA ASN A 91 2.47 6.98 -36.56
C ASN A 91 3.41 5.93 -37.17
N LYS A 92 4.46 5.51 -36.46
CA LYS A 92 5.35 4.42 -36.88
C LYS A 92 4.59 3.10 -37.09
N ARG A 93 3.61 2.80 -36.24
CA ARG A 93 2.80 1.58 -36.38
C ARG A 93 1.81 1.66 -37.54
N ARG A 94 1.21 2.84 -37.79
CA ARG A 94 0.34 3.08 -38.96
C ARG A 94 1.11 2.98 -40.28
N THR A 95 2.35 3.48 -40.34
CA THR A 95 3.21 3.32 -41.53
C THR A 95 3.63 1.88 -41.77
N ASN A 96 3.76 1.07 -40.71
CA ASN A 96 4.12 -0.35 -40.82
C ASN A 96 2.92 -1.28 -41.16
N LEU A 97 1.69 -0.75 -41.17
CA LEU A 97 0.45 -1.52 -41.43
C LEU A 97 -0.20 -1.20 -42.79
N SER A 98 0.48 -0.46 -43.68
CA SER A 98 0.00 -0.27 -45.06
C SER A 98 0.79 -1.12 -46.07
N PRO A 99 0.30 -2.32 -46.42
CA PRO A 99 0.73 -3.01 -47.63
C PRO A 99 -0.44 -3.31 -48.57
N TRP A 100 -1.28 -2.32 -48.89
CA TRP A 100 -2.32 -2.48 -49.92
C TRP A 100 -2.42 -1.21 -50.77
N ASN A 101 -1.55 -1.13 -51.77
CA ASN A 101 -1.81 -0.55 -53.08
C ASN A 101 -0.58 -0.78 -53.95
N ASP A 102 -0.61 -1.88 -54.71
CA ASP A 102 -0.29 -1.84 -56.14
C ASP A 102 -0.79 -3.13 -56.78
N GLY A 103 -1.81 -2.98 -57.64
CA GLY A 103 -2.24 -4.03 -58.53
C GLY A 103 -1.22 -4.19 -59.64
N GLN A 104 -0.72 -5.41 -59.83
CA GLN A 104 -0.24 -5.85 -61.13
C GLN A 104 -0.77 -7.25 -61.42
N HIS A 105 -1.52 -7.28 -62.51
CA HIS A 105 -2.03 -8.41 -63.26
C HIS A 105 -1.05 -9.58 -63.41
N ALA A 106 -1.50 -10.80 -63.12
CA ALA A 106 -1.42 -11.93 -64.06
C ALA A 106 -2.17 -13.15 -63.48
N PRO A 107 -3.13 -13.76 -64.21
CA PRO A 107 -3.59 -15.09 -63.89
C PRO A 107 -2.57 -16.11 -64.41
N PRO A 108 -2.20 -17.17 -63.66
CA PRO A 108 -1.55 -18.31 -64.28
C PRO A 108 -2.59 -19.04 -65.12
N SER A 109 -2.46 -18.87 -66.43
CA SER A 109 -3.01 -19.77 -67.43
C SER A 109 -2.39 -21.16 -67.22
N SER A 110 -3.20 -22.12 -66.80
CA SER A 110 -3.02 -23.51 -67.18
C SER A 110 -4.36 -24.23 -67.05
N MET A 111 -5.05 -24.31 -68.17
CA MET A 111 -6.12 -25.27 -68.41
C MET A 111 -5.49 -26.67 -68.42
N ALA A 112 -5.27 -27.24 -67.24
CA ALA A 112 -5.20 -28.69 -67.12
C ALA A 112 -6.64 -29.19 -67.11
N LEU A 113 -7.03 -29.81 -68.23
CA LEU A 113 -8.17 -30.73 -68.31
C LEU A 113 -8.13 -31.66 -67.09
N ILE A 114 -8.98 -31.40 -66.10
CA ILE A 114 -9.39 -32.44 -65.18
C ILE A 114 -10.62 -33.04 -65.83
N GLU A 115 -10.43 -34.25 -66.36
CA GLU A 115 -11.47 -35.16 -66.78
C GLU A 115 -12.63 -35.08 -65.78
N MET A 116 -13.81 -34.69 -66.26
CA MET A 116 -15.05 -34.87 -65.53
C MET A 116 -15.30 -36.37 -65.45
N ASP A 117 -14.67 -37.00 -64.47
CA ASP A 117 -15.14 -38.28 -63.98
C ASP A 117 -16.48 -38.01 -63.28
N VAL A 118 -17.52 -38.67 -63.76
CA VAL A 118 -18.88 -38.58 -63.26
C VAL A 118 -18.89 -39.15 -61.84
N PHE A 119 -18.59 -38.31 -60.85
CA PHE A 119 -18.66 -38.70 -59.45
C PHE A 119 -20.13 -38.89 -59.05
N SER A 120 -20.46 -40.12 -58.67
CA SER A 120 -21.74 -40.46 -58.05
C SER A 120 -22.07 -39.50 -56.89
N PRO A 121 -23.31 -38.96 -56.80
CA PRO A 121 -23.71 -38.01 -55.74
C PRO A 121 -23.52 -38.51 -54.30
N THR A 122 -23.44 -39.83 -54.13
CA THR A 122 -23.19 -40.51 -52.86
C THR A 122 -21.74 -40.38 -52.38
N ALA A 123 -20.75 -40.39 -53.28
CA ALA A 123 -19.34 -40.26 -52.90
C ALA A 123 -18.99 -38.83 -52.39
N MET A 124 -19.59 -37.80 -53.01
CA MET A 124 -19.43 -36.41 -52.59
C MET A 124 -20.19 -36.09 -51.28
N ARG A 125 -21.36 -36.71 -51.05
CA ARG A 125 -22.06 -36.61 -49.76
C ARG A 125 -21.25 -37.23 -48.62
N ASN A 126 -20.58 -38.36 -48.87
CA ASN A 126 -19.74 -39.03 -47.87
C ASN A 126 -18.47 -38.24 -47.52
N SER A 127 -17.91 -37.46 -48.46
CA SER A 127 -16.75 -36.60 -48.17
C SER A 127 -17.12 -35.34 -47.38
N ILE A 128 -18.31 -34.76 -47.63
CA ILE A 128 -18.84 -33.62 -46.87
C ILE A 128 -19.18 -34.03 -45.43
N THR A 129 -19.87 -35.16 -45.24
CA THR A 129 -20.21 -35.65 -43.88
C THR A 129 -18.96 -36.01 -43.09
N ALA A 130 -17.98 -36.66 -43.71
CA ALA A 130 -16.69 -36.96 -43.07
C ALA A 130 -15.94 -35.67 -42.67
N ARG A 131 -15.97 -34.63 -43.52
CA ARG A 131 -15.37 -33.32 -43.18
C ARG A 131 -16.07 -32.65 -42.00
N MET A 132 -17.41 -32.66 -41.98
CA MET A 132 -18.18 -32.10 -40.86
C MET A 132 -17.92 -32.85 -39.55
N GLN A 133 -17.79 -34.18 -39.60
CA GLN A 133 -17.45 -34.98 -38.41
C GLN A 133 -16.04 -34.66 -37.89
N ARG A 134 -15.05 -34.50 -38.79
CA ARG A 134 -13.71 -34.07 -38.40
C ARG A 134 -13.72 -32.66 -37.78
N GLN A 135 -14.49 -31.73 -38.34
CA GLN A 135 -14.60 -30.38 -37.79
C GLN A 135 -15.22 -30.41 -36.39
N ARG A 136 -16.31 -31.15 -36.18
CA ARG A 136 -16.92 -31.31 -34.85
C ARG A 136 -15.95 -31.92 -33.86
N ALA A 137 -15.19 -32.94 -34.25
CA ALA A 137 -14.19 -33.54 -33.38
C ALA A 137 -13.08 -32.55 -32.98
N LEU A 138 -12.65 -31.67 -33.89
CA LEU A 138 -11.70 -30.60 -33.59
C LEU A 138 -12.34 -29.56 -32.65
N ASP A 139 -13.56 -29.13 -32.94
CA ASP A 139 -14.30 -28.18 -32.10
C ASP A 139 -14.50 -28.76 -30.69
N ASP A 140 -14.94 -30.01 -30.56
CA ASP A 140 -15.13 -30.71 -29.29
C ASP A 140 -13.81 -30.85 -28.51
N ALA A 141 -12.68 -31.08 -29.20
CA ALA A 141 -11.36 -31.11 -28.57
C ALA A 141 -10.97 -29.74 -28.02
N THR A 142 -11.14 -28.67 -28.80
CA THR A 142 -10.85 -27.30 -28.35
C THR A 142 -11.75 -26.88 -27.18
N TRP A 143 -13.03 -27.23 -27.21
CA TRP A 143 -13.95 -26.97 -26.10
C TRP A 143 -13.61 -27.77 -24.84
N SER A 144 -13.13 -29.00 -25.01
CA SER A 144 -12.68 -29.82 -23.88
C SER A 144 -11.45 -29.23 -23.21
N GLU A 145 -10.50 -28.70 -23.98
CA GLU A 145 -9.32 -27.99 -23.46
C GLU A 145 -9.72 -26.71 -22.73
N VAL A 146 -10.57 -25.86 -23.34
CA VAL A 146 -11.07 -24.62 -22.71
C VAL A 146 -11.82 -24.92 -21.41
N HIS A 147 -12.64 -25.97 -21.39
CA HIS A 147 -13.38 -26.35 -20.18
C HIS A 147 -12.47 -26.92 -19.08
N ARG A 148 -11.40 -27.64 -19.45
CA ARG A 148 -10.36 -28.07 -18.50
C ARG A 148 -9.65 -26.86 -17.90
N GLU A 149 -9.21 -25.92 -18.72
CA GLU A 149 -8.55 -24.69 -18.26
C GLU A 149 -9.47 -23.85 -17.37
N ALA A 150 -10.74 -23.68 -17.76
CA ALA A 150 -11.73 -22.98 -16.96
C ALA A 150 -11.94 -23.63 -15.58
N LYS A 151 -11.92 -24.97 -15.52
CA LYS A 151 -12.01 -25.71 -14.24
C LYS A 151 -10.78 -25.48 -13.36
N GLU A 152 -9.58 -25.46 -13.95
CA GLU A 152 -8.34 -25.20 -13.23
C GLU A 152 -8.29 -23.78 -12.67
N VAL A 153 -8.71 -22.79 -13.47
CA VAL A 153 -8.83 -21.39 -13.02
C VAL A 153 -9.87 -21.26 -11.91
N LEU A 154 -11.01 -21.96 -12.01
CA LEU A 154 -12.03 -21.93 -10.97
C LEU A 154 -11.55 -22.58 -9.67
N ALA A 155 -10.78 -23.67 -9.75
CA ALA A 155 -10.16 -24.30 -8.59
C ALA A 155 -9.15 -23.36 -7.91
N SER A 156 -8.25 -22.75 -8.68
CA SER A 156 -7.28 -21.80 -8.13
C SER A 156 -7.95 -20.56 -7.54
N LEU A 157 -9.03 -20.07 -8.16
CA LEU A 157 -9.82 -18.96 -7.63
C LEU A 157 -10.45 -19.32 -6.28
N LYS A 158 -11.03 -20.52 -6.14
CA LYS A 158 -11.57 -21.00 -4.85
C LYS A 158 -10.51 -21.08 -3.76
N GLU A 159 -9.31 -21.55 -4.08
CA GLU A 159 -8.19 -21.59 -3.13
C GLU A 159 -7.73 -20.19 -2.72
N THR A 160 -7.66 -19.25 -3.66
CA THR A 160 -7.34 -17.85 -3.35
C THR A 160 -8.44 -17.21 -2.50
N GLN A 161 -9.71 -17.45 -2.79
CA GLN A 161 -10.83 -16.96 -2.02
C GLN A 161 -10.80 -17.49 -0.58
N GLN A 162 -10.49 -18.78 -0.39
CA GLN A 162 -10.37 -19.35 0.95
C GLN A 162 -9.22 -18.70 1.75
N ARG A 163 -8.09 -18.42 1.10
CA ARG A 163 -6.97 -17.71 1.74
C ARG A 163 -7.35 -16.28 2.13
N VAL A 164 -8.10 -15.57 1.28
CA VAL A 164 -8.59 -14.22 1.59
C VAL A 164 -9.53 -14.26 2.79
N ILE A 165 -10.48 -15.19 2.85
CA ILE A 165 -11.38 -15.34 4.00
C ILE A 165 -10.60 -15.58 5.30
N MET A 166 -9.56 -16.42 5.26
CA MET A 166 -8.70 -16.63 6.43
C MET A 166 -7.94 -15.36 6.83
N GLN A 167 -7.45 -14.59 5.87
CA GLN A 167 -6.75 -13.33 6.14
C GLN A 167 -7.70 -12.26 6.69
N GLU A 168 -8.92 -12.16 6.18
CA GLU A 168 -9.94 -11.24 6.69
C GLU A 168 -10.32 -11.57 8.13
N ALA A 169 -10.45 -12.86 8.46
CA ALA A 169 -10.70 -13.31 9.82
C ALA A 169 -9.53 -12.94 10.77
N GLU A 170 -8.29 -13.10 10.32
CA GLU A 170 -7.11 -12.73 11.11
C GLU A 170 -6.98 -11.21 11.29
N ILE A 171 -7.28 -10.43 10.25
CA ILE A 171 -7.32 -8.97 10.35
C ILE A 171 -8.38 -8.52 11.35
N ALA A 172 -9.57 -9.14 11.33
CA ALA A 172 -10.61 -8.86 12.31
C ALA A 172 -10.13 -9.19 13.74
N ARG A 173 -9.48 -10.34 13.93
CA ARG A 173 -8.90 -10.75 15.22
C ARG A 173 -7.86 -9.74 15.72
N LEU A 174 -6.92 -9.33 14.87
CA LEU A 174 -5.87 -8.36 15.21
C LEU A 174 -6.44 -6.97 15.47
N THR A 175 -7.49 -6.57 14.75
CA THR A 175 -8.17 -5.29 14.97
C THR A 175 -8.84 -5.26 16.34
N ASP A 176 -9.51 -6.35 16.73
CA ASP A 176 -10.10 -6.47 18.06
C ASP A 176 -9.03 -6.48 19.17
N GLU A 177 -7.92 -7.17 18.95
CA GLU A 177 -6.78 -7.19 19.89
C GLU A 177 -6.19 -5.78 20.07
N LEU A 178 -5.98 -5.06 18.98
CA LEU A 178 -5.52 -3.66 19.00
C LEU A 178 -6.51 -2.73 19.71
N ALA A 179 -7.82 -2.94 19.52
CA ALA A 179 -8.85 -2.15 20.21
C ALA A 179 -8.87 -2.39 21.73
N ARG A 180 -8.65 -3.64 22.17
CA ARG A 180 -8.52 -3.97 23.60
C ARG A 180 -7.26 -3.36 24.19
N GLU A 181 -6.14 -3.47 23.49
CA GLU A 181 -4.86 -2.90 23.92
C GLU A 181 -4.95 -1.38 24.05
N LYS A 182 -5.55 -0.72 23.06
CA LYS A 182 -5.79 0.73 23.12
C LYS A 182 -6.64 1.11 24.34
N SER A 183 -7.72 0.37 24.61
CA SER A 183 -8.57 0.61 25.78
C SER A 183 -7.80 0.45 27.10
N ARG A 184 -6.91 -0.55 27.18
CA ARG A 184 -6.03 -0.78 28.33
C ARG A 184 -5.09 0.40 28.54
N MET A 185 -4.40 0.83 27.49
CA MET A 185 -3.47 1.97 27.55
C MET A 185 -4.19 3.27 27.95
N GLU A 186 -5.39 3.53 27.44
CA GLU A 186 -6.18 4.69 27.84
C GLU A 186 -6.58 4.64 29.32
N GLU A 187 -6.87 3.46 29.85
CA GLU A 187 -7.19 3.31 31.27
C GLU A 187 -5.96 3.49 32.16
N GLU A 188 -4.81 2.98 31.73
CA GLU A 188 -3.53 3.24 32.39
C GLU A 188 -3.20 4.74 32.40
N GLU A 189 -3.45 5.47 31.30
CA GLU A 189 -3.26 6.92 31.25
C GLU A 189 -4.21 7.66 32.21
N ARG A 190 -5.47 7.23 32.32
CA ARG A 190 -6.41 7.80 33.31
C ARG A 190 -5.92 7.56 34.73
N ASN A 191 -5.48 6.34 35.04
CA ASN A 191 -4.94 5.99 36.35
C ASN A 191 -3.68 6.82 36.68
N GLN A 192 -2.77 6.98 35.72
CA GLN A 192 -1.59 7.84 35.88
C GLN A 192 -1.97 9.29 36.16
N LYS A 193 -2.99 9.82 35.47
CA LYS A 193 -3.48 11.20 35.73
C LYS A 193 -4.05 11.35 37.14
N ILE A 194 -4.76 10.35 37.65
CA ILE A 194 -5.28 10.35 39.03
C ILE A 194 -4.12 10.37 40.02
N VAL A 195 -3.16 9.45 39.89
CA VAL A 195 -1.98 9.38 40.77
C VAL A 195 -1.16 10.67 40.71
N MET A 196 -0.95 11.24 39.51
CA MET A 196 -0.27 12.52 39.36
C MET A 196 -1.03 13.67 40.04
N GLY A 197 -2.36 13.64 40.02
CA GLY A 197 -3.21 14.58 40.76
C GLY A 197 -3.01 14.46 42.27
N GLU A 198 -3.06 13.24 42.81
CA GLU A 198 -2.82 12.95 44.23
C GLU A 198 -1.42 13.39 44.67
N ILE A 199 -0.39 13.13 43.84
CA ILE A 199 0.97 13.60 44.10
C ILE A 199 1.02 15.14 44.08
N ALA A 200 0.36 15.80 43.14
CA ALA A 200 0.33 17.26 43.09
C ALA A 200 -0.37 17.87 44.33
N GLU A 201 -1.43 17.23 44.82
CA GLU A 201 -2.12 17.63 46.05
C GLU A 201 -1.23 17.47 47.29
N THR A 202 -0.59 16.30 47.44
CA THR A 202 0.33 16.04 48.57
C THR A 202 1.53 16.98 48.55
N VAL A 203 2.12 17.25 47.38
CA VAL A 203 3.20 18.24 47.24
C VAL A 203 2.72 19.63 47.65
N SER A 204 1.52 20.03 47.25
CA SER A 204 0.95 21.34 47.63
C SER A 204 0.71 21.43 49.14
N GLN A 205 0.22 20.34 49.77
CA GLN A 205 0.05 20.25 51.22
C GLN A 205 1.39 20.35 51.96
N LEU A 206 2.41 19.60 51.51
CA LEU A 206 3.76 19.66 52.08
C LEU A 206 4.39 21.04 51.92
N GLN A 207 4.16 21.73 50.80
CA GLN A 207 4.61 23.12 50.62
C GLN A 207 3.95 24.07 51.61
N LEU A 208 2.63 23.93 51.83
CA LEU A 208 1.89 24.71 52.84
C LEU A 208 2.39 24.43 54.26
N GLU A 209 2.64 23.17 54.60
CA GLU A 209 3.20 22.78 55.90
C GLU A 209 4.61 23.33 56.10
N LEU A 210 5.48 23.24 55.08
CA LEU A 210 6.81 23.84 55.11
C LEU A 210 6.74 25.35 55.30
N MET A 211 5.82 26.05 54.62
CA MET A 211 5.61 27.49 54.84
C MET A 211 5.17 27.80 56.27
N ARG A 212 4.25 27.01 56.84
CA ARG A 212 3.80 27.14 58.24
C ARG A 212 4.96 26.92 59.21
N LEU A 213 5.73 25.85 59.02
CA LEU A 213 6.90 25.54 59.85
C LEU A 213 7.95 26.64 59.78
N ARG A 214 8.26 27.13 58.57
CA ARG A 214 9.21 28.24 58.36
C ARG A 214 8.74 29.53 59.04
N SER A 215 7.44 29.80 59.05
CA SER A 215 6.87 30.96 59.77
C SER A 215 6.82 30.78 61.29
N SER A 216 6.76 29.54 61.77
CA SER A 216 6.75 29.20 63.19
C SER A 216 8.15 29.08 63.81
N LEU A 217 9.19 29.03 62.98
CA LEU A 217 10.57 28.98 63.47
C LEU A 217 10.94 30.38 64.00
N PRO A 218 11.11 30.56 65.32
CA PRO A 218 11.60 31.84 65.83
C PRO A 218 13.02 32.06 65.27
N ASN A 219 13.35 33.33 64.99
CA ASN A 219 14.66 33.80 64.53
C ASN A 219 15.79 33.44 65.53
N GLY A 220 16.12 32.17 65.64
CA GLY A 220 17.13 31.61 66.52
C GLY A 220 18.36 31.24 65.71
N GLU A 221 19.45 31.95 65.97
CA GLU A 221 20.76 31.99 65.30
C GLU A 221 21.54 30.65 65.25
N GLY A 222 20.91 29.49 65.46
CA GLY A 222 21.57 28.17 65.41
C GLY A 222 20.98 27.16 64.42
N ASN A 223 19.77 27.38 63.90
CA ASN A 223 19.09 26.42 63.02
C ASN A 223 19.33 26.65 61.52
N ILE A 224 19.69 27.87 61.11
CA ILE A 224 19.89 28.18 59.68
C ILE A 224 21.20 27.57 59.17
N GLU A 225 22.26 27.62 59.96
CA GLU A 225 23.56 27.04 59.60
C GLU A 225 23.47 25.51 59.52
N THR A 226 22.79 24.85 60.47
CA THR A 226 22.58 23.40 60.45
C THR A 226 21.66 22.95 59.31
N LEU A 227 20.61 23.71 58.98
CA LEU A 227 19.78 23.45 57.80
C LEU A 227 20.56 23.66 56.50
N SER A 228 21.39 24.70 56.42
CA SER A 228 22.24 24.94 55.23
C SER A 228 23.29 23.84 55.05
N GLU A 229 23.84 23.31 56.13
CA GLU A 229 24.76 22.17 56.11
C GLU A 229 24.03 20.89 55.65
N ILE A 230 22.82 20.63 56.14
CA ILE A 230 22.00 19.50 55.69
C ILE A 230 21.62 19.64 54.20
N GLU A 231 21.27 20.85 53.75
CA GLU A 231 20.98 21.13 52.34
C GLU A 231 22.22 20.93 51.46
N TYR A 232 23.39 21.40 51.92
CA TYR A 232 24.67 21.18 51.25
C TYR A 232 25.00 19.68 51.14
N GLN A 233 24.89 18.93 52.24
CA GLN A 233 25.10 17.48 52.25
C GLN A 233 24.13 16.75 51.32
N ARG A 234 22.85 17.15 51.30
CA ARG A 234 21.85 16.61 50.37
C ARG A 234 22.20 16.91 48.90
N HIS A 235 22.66 18.12 48.61
CA HIS A 235 23.10 18.49 47.27
C HIS A 235 24.35 17.70 46.84
N LEU A 236 25.30 17.51 47.75
CA LEU A 236 26.50 16.71 47.52
C LEU A 236 26.15 15.25 47.24
N LEU A 237 25.32 14.64 48.07
CA LEU A 237 24.86 13.26 47.87
C LEU A 237 24.15 13.14 46.51
N ARG A 238 23.25 14.06 46.17
CA ARG A 238 22.58 14.06 44.85
C ARG A 238 23.54 14.19 43.66
N ALA A 239 24.62 14.95 43.81
CA ALA A 239 25.64 15.03 42.78
C ALA A 239 26.39 13.70 42.64
N GLN A 240 26.81 13.11 43.76
CA GLN A 240 27.45 11.79 43.79
C GLN A 240 26.57 10.70 43.18
N TRP A 241 25.28 10.66 43.52
CA TRP A 241 24.33 9.71 42.94
C TRP A 241 24.20 9.82 41.42
N ARG A 242 24.25 11.04 40.88
CA ARG A 242 24.23 11.24 39.42
C ARG A 242 25.52 10.77 38.78
N GLU A 243 26.66 11.09 39.38
CA GLU A 243 27.97 10.65 38.91
C GLU A 243 28.06 9.11 38.93
N GLU A 244 27.57 8.45 39.97
CA GLU A 244 27.50 6.99 40.07
C GLU A 244 26.57 6.39 39.00
N ALA A 245 25.39 6.96 38.79
CA ALA A 245 24.46 6.53 37.75
C ALA A 245 25.06 6.68 36.34
N ASP A 246 25.75 7.79 36.07
CA ASP A 246 26.44 8.02 34.80
C ASP A 246 27.58 7.01 34.59
N LEU A 247 28.35 6.70 35.64
CA LEU A 247 29.38 5.66 35.59
C LEU A 247 28.79 4.29 35.28
N ILE A 248 27.70 3.90 35.95
CA ILE A 248 27.00 2.63 35.69
C ILE A 248 26.56 2.54 34.22
N GLN A 249 26.00 3.62 33.65
CA GLN A 249 25.61 3.65 32.24
C GLN A 249 26.81 3.51 31.29
N VAL A 250 27.95 4.14 31.61
CA VAL A 250 29.18 3.98 30.82
C VAL A 250 29.66 2.53 30.90
N PHE A 251 29.67 1.92 32.09
CA PHE A 251 30.05 0.51 32.25
C PHE A 251 29.13 -0.43 31.47
N GLN A 252 27.82 -0.23 31.51
CA GLN A 252 26.86 -1.01 30.72
C GLN A 252 27.13 -0.91 29.21
N ARG A 253 27.39 0.31 28.72
CA ARG A 253 27.74 0.51 27.30
C ARG A 253 29.01 -0.23 26.91
N VAL A 254 30.04 -0.17 27.75
CA VAL A 254 31.31 -0.88 27.51
C VAL A 254 31.11 -2.40 27.54
N LEU A 255 30.33 -2.92 28.49
CA LEU A 255 30.00 -4.35 28.59
C LEU A 255 29.23 -4.83 27.36
N LEU A 256 28.20 -4.10 26.93
CA LEU A 256 27.44 -4.42 25.71
C LEU A 256 28.31 -4.34 24.45
N GLN A 257 29.21 -3.36 24.36
CA GLN A 257 30.19 -3.28 23.28
C GLN A 257 31.15 -4.47 23.29
N HIS A 258 31.62 -4.90 24.45
CA HIS A 258 32.50 -6.07 24.56
C HIS A 258 31.78 -7.37 24.18
N ILE A 259 30.53 -7.55 24.61
CA ILE A 259 29.69 -8.70 24.24
C ILE A 259 29.46 -8.75 22.72
N THR A 260 29.21 -7.61 22.08
CA THR A 260 28.95 -7.52 20.64
C THR A 260 30.20 -7.73 19.79
N LEU A 261 31.36 -7.21 20.21
CA LEU A 261 32.62 -7.33 19.48
C LEU A 261 33.30 -8.69 19.69
N TYR A 262 33.11 -9.34 20.84
CA TYR A 262 33.79 -10.59 21.21
C TYR A 262 32.80 -11.68 21.66
N PRO A 263 31.99 -12.24 20.74
CA PRO A 263 30.90 -13.16 21.07
C PRO A 263 31.36 -14.54 21.60
N LEU A 264 32.64 -14.88 21.41
CA LEU A 264 33.28 -16.13 21.86
C LEU A 264 34.13 -15.94 23.13
N SER A 265 34.08 -14.75 23.74
CA SER A 265 34.85 -14.48 24.96
C SER A 265 34.33 -15.33 26.13
N PRO A 266 35.22 -15.96 26.93
CA PRO A 266 34.82 -16.69 28.13
C PRO A 266 34.18 -15.78 29.19
N LEU A 267 34.38 -14.46 29.09
CA LEU A 267 33.82 -13.45 29.99
C LEU A 267 32.38 -13.07 29.64
N ARG A 268 31.76 -13.71 28.64
CA ARG A 268 30.42 -13.34 28.17
C ARG A 268 29.34 -13.60 29.23
N GLU A 269 29.39 -14.75 29.88
CA GLU A 269 28.41 -15.12 30.92
C GLU A 269 28.54 -14.20 32.14
N GLU A 270 29.78 -13.91 32.54
CA GLU A 270 30.09 -12.96 33.61
C GLU A 270 29.64 -11.53 33.25
N ALA A 271 29.84 -11.09 32.00
CA ALA A 271 29.37 -9.79 31.52
C ALA A 271 27.85 -9.66 31.52
N HIS A 272 27.09 -10.72 31.19
CA HIS A 272 25.62 -10.69 31.28
C HIS A 272 25.14 -10.72 32.73
N HIS A 273 25.87 -11.41 33.61
CA HIS A 273 25.57 -11.43 35.04
C HIS A 273 25.75 -10.03 35.65
N ILE A 274 26.89 -9.38 35.37
CA ILE A 274 27.18 -8.01 35.83
C ILE A 274 26.18 -7.01 35.23
N ASP A 275 25.84 -7.11 33.94
CA ASP A 275 24.84 -6.24 33.31
C ASP A 275 23.46 -6.33 34.01
N LYS A 276 23.07 -7.55 34.40
CA LYS A 276 21.83 -7.77 35.17
C LYS A 276 21.89 -7.18 36.57
N GLU A 277 23.01 -7.28 37.27
CA GLU A 277 23.21 -6.65 38.59
C GLU A 277 23.22 -5.12 38.49
N LEU A 278 23.89 -4.55 37.49
CA LEU A 278 23.88 -3.11 37.24
C LEU A 278 22.48 -2.59 36.89
N CYS A 279 21.69 -3.38 36.16
CA CYS A 279 20.28 -3.06 35.91
C CYS A 279 19.43 -3.12 37.18
N GLN A 280 19.72 -4.00 38.12
CA GLN A 280 19.03 -4.03 39.41
C GLN A 280 19.36 -2.79 40.24
N LEU A 281 20.63 -2.40 40.29
CA LEU A 281 21.08 -1.20 41.02
C LEU A 281 20.48 0.11 40.48
N LEU A 282 20.22 0.21 39.17
CA LEU A 282 19.54 1.37 38.57
C LEU A 282 18.02 1.38 38.80
N ASN A 283 17.40 0.22 39.02
CA ASN A 283 15.95 0.07 39.11
C ASN A 283 15.43 -0.05 40.55
N ASP A 284 16.30 -0.27 41.54
CA ASP A 284 15.91 -0.28 42.95
C ASP A 284 15.61 1.16 43.42
N PRO A 285 14.35 1.48 43.79
CA PRO A 285 13.97 2.81 44.27
C PRO A 285 14.30 3.02 45.76
N GLN A 286 15.13 2.16 46.36
CA GLN A 286 15.43 2.16 47.79
C GLN A 286 16.90 2.48 48.09
N VAL A 287 17.37 3.67 47.71
CA VAL A 287 18.26 4.52 48.52
C VAL A 287 17.99 5.99 48.18
#